data_AF-A0A0C9W072-F1
#
_entry.id   AF-A0A0C9W072-F1
#
_cell.length_a   1.000
_cell.length_b   1.000
_cell.length_c   1.000
_cell.angle_alpha   90.00
_cell.angle_beta   90.00
_cell.angle_gamma   90.00
#
_symmetry.space_group_name_H-M   'P 1'
#
loop_
_entity.id
_entity.type
_entity.pdbx_description
1 polymer ?
#
loop_
_entity_poly.entity_id
_entity_poly.type
_entity_poly.pdbx_seq_one_letter_code
_entity_poly.pdbx_strand_id
1 'polypeptide(L)'
;MHISPTSLLAILCFGTLITAQTNFTQCLQDVRSGMYGNGTDVGGTDNAGNPVDVQKATGVTYKLCIRACGAGQEPFQWPTFSQQFSSWVLPWLALISQLPFGTNDTPTNLESVLLALGSPVLAAYSVA
;
A
#
# COMPACT_ATOMS: atom_id res chain seq x y z
N MET A 1 -30.22 21.95 20.99
CA MET A 1 -28.80 21.98 20.59
C MET A 1 -28.76 22.03 19.07
N HIS A 2 -28.40 23.18 18.50
CA HIS A 2 -28.39 23.40 17.05
C HIS A 2 -26.94 23.29 16.57
N ILE A 3 -26.57 22.16 15.97
CA ILE A 3 -25.22 21.93 15.44
C ILE A 3 -25.16 22.58 14.05
N SER A 4 -24.31 23.59 13.86
CA SER A 4 -24.16 24.25 12.56
C SER A 4 -23.43 23.31 11.57
N PRO A 5 -23.75 23.39 10.27
CA PRO A 5 -23.11 22.58 9.24
C PRO A 5 -21.59 22.83 9.14
N THR A 6 -21.12 24.03 9.55
CA THR A 6 -19.70 24.38 9.62
C THR A 6 -18.94 23.61 10.70
N SER A 7 -19.58 23.32 11.84
CA SER A 7 -18.98 22.51 12.91
C SER A 7 -18.89 21.03 12.52
N LEU A 8 -19.78 20.54 11.66
CA LEU A 8 -19.75 19.15 11.16
C LEU A 8 -18.57 18.91 10.21
N LEU A 9 -18.27 19.89 9.36
CA LEU A 9 -17.09 19.90 8.47
C LEU A 9 -15.77 19.93 9.27
N ALA A 10 -15.70 20.72 10.35
CA ALA A 10 -14.51 20.77 11.19
C ALA A 10 -14.22 19.43 11.90
N ILE A 11 -15.26 18.72 12.34
CA ILE A 11 -15.14 17.41 13.00
C ILE A 11 -14.66 16.33 12.01
N LEU A 12 -15.15 16.36 10.76
CA LEU A 12 -14.71 15.45 9.70
C LEU A 12 -13.24 15.70 9.28
N CYS A 13 -12.74 16.93 9.36
CA CYS A 13 -11.36 17.27 8.98
C CYS A 13 -10.31 17.01 10.09
N PHE A 14 -10.70 16.99 11.36
CA PHE A 14 -9.76 16.90 12.50
C PHE A 14 -9.80 15.57 13.26
N GLY A 15 -10.60 14.59 12.83
CA GLY A 15 -10.61 13.24 13.39
C GLY A 15 -9.39 12.41 12.98
N THR A 16 -8.16 12.87 13.27
CA THR A 16 -6.97 12.05 13.09
C THR A 16 -6.93 10.99 14.18
N LEU A 17 -7.28 9.75 13.81
CA LEU A 17 -6.98 8.57 14.61
C LEU A 17 -5.46 8.53 14.82
N ILE A 18 -5.00 8.70 16.05
CA ILE A 18 -3.61 8.43 16.43
C ILE A 18 -3.44 6.92 16.38
N THR A 19 -3.05 6.39 15.24
CA THR A 19 -2.63 4.99 15.13
C THR A 19 -1.20 4.89 15.64
N ALA A 20 -0.90 3.85 16.41
CA ALA A 20 0.48 3.52 16.74
C ALA A 20 1.20 3.19 15.42
N GLN A 21 2.05 4.10 14.97
CA GLN A 21 2.78 4.01 13.72
C GLN A 21 4.01 3.14 13.89
N THR A 22 4.16 2.15 13.01
CA THR A 22 5.32 1.26 12.99
C THR A 22 6.29 1.72 11.91
N ASN A 23 7.58 1.79 12.24
CA ASN A 23 8.63 2.02 11.25
C ASN A 23 9.24 0.67 10.90
N PHE A 24 8.78 0.06 9.81
CA PHE A 24 9.25 -1.25 9.37
C PHE A 24 10.71 -1.22 8.94
N THR A 25 11.20 -0.06 8.46
CA THR A 25 12.62 0.09 8.11
C THR A 25 13.49 -0.07 9.35
N GLN A 26 13.18 0.64 10.44
CA GLN A 26 13.91 0.51 11.70
C GLN A 26 13.74 -0.87 12.30
N CYS A 27 12.51 -1.40 12.35
CA CYS A 27 12.25 -2.74 12.87
C CYS A 27 13.07 -3.81 12.15
N LEU A 28 13.16 -3.75 10.81
CA LEU A 28 13.94 -4.69 10.02
C LEU A 28 15.44 -4.61 10.36
N GLN A 29 15.96 -3.41 10.62
CA GLN A 29 17.35 -3.24 11.09
C GLN A 29 17.56 -3.86 12.46
N ASP A 30 16.61 -3.69 13.39
CA ASP A 30 16.68 -4.26 14.73
C ASP A 30 16.60 -5.79 14.71
N VAL A 31 15.80 -6.37 13.80
CA VAL A 31 15.79 -7.82 13.57
C VAL A 31 17.12 -8.31 13.03
N ARG A 32 17.69 -7.60 12.05
CA ARG A 32 18.97 -7.98 11.42
C ARG A 32 20.19 -7.78 12.33
N SER A 33 20.11 -6.83 13.27
CA SER A 33 21.18 -6.58 14.24
C SER A 33 21.28 -7.68 15.31
N GLY A 34 20.33 -8.62 15.35
CA GLY A 34 20.28 -9.68 16.35
C GLY A 34 19.70 -9.24 17.69
N MET A 35 19.01 -8.08 17.75
CA MET A 35 18.39 -7.53 18.97
C MET A 35 17.39 -8.51 19.61
N TYR A 36 16.74 -9.36 18.80
CA TYR A 36 15.72 -10.32 19.26
C TYR A 36 16.26 -11.74 19.46
N GLY A 37 17.59 -11.91 19.42
CA GLY A 37 18.28 -13.20 19.51
C GLY A 37 19.11 -13.47 18.26
N ASN A 38 20.02 -14.44 18.37
CA ASN A 38 20.89 -14.89 17.29
C ASN A 38 20.71 -16.40 17.05
N GLY A 39 20.85 -16.85 15.79
CA GLY A 39 20.66 -18.25 15.41
C GLY A 39 19.31 -18.56 14.75
N THR A 40 19.09 -19.84 14.45
CA THR A 40 17.96 -20.33 13.64
C THR A 40 16.63 -20.33 14.38
N ASP A 41 16.65 -20.34 15.71
CA ASP A 41 15.44 -20.45 16.56
C ASP A 41 14.72 -19.11 16.79
N VAL A 42 15.32 -18.00 16.34
CA VAL A 42 14.77 -16.65 16.47
C VAL A 42 13.52 -16.47 15.59
N GLY A 43 13.43 -17.26 14.51
CA GLY A 43 12.31 -17.25 13.57
C GLY A 43 12.61 -16.54 12.26
N GLY A 44 13.87 -16.49 11.81
CA GLY A 44 14.21 -16.20 10.42
C GLY A 44 13.90 -17.40 9.53
N THR A 45 13.42 -17.18 8.31
CA THR A 45 13.06 -18.25 7.37
C THR A 45 13.67 -18.01 5.98
N ASP A 46 13.99 -19.09 5.27
CA ASP A 46 14.30 -19.03 3.84
C ASP A 46 13.01 -19.07 2.98
N ASN A 47 13.16 -19.05 1.66
CA ASN A 47 12.04 -19.11 0.71
C ASN A 47 11.30 -20.47 0.73
N ALA A 48 11.92 -21.51 1.28
CA ALA A 48 11.33 -22.82 1.47
C ALA A 48 10.65 -22.96 2.85
N GLY A 49 10.73 -21.93 3.70
CA GLY A 49 10.18 -21.93 5.05
C GLY A 49 11.06 -22.60 6.10
N ASN A 50 12.31 -22.96 5.77
CA ASN A 50 13.23 -23.54 6.75
C ASN A 50 13.76 -22.47 7.70
N PRO A 51 13.92 -22.77 8.99
CA PRO A 51 14.50 -21.85 9.96
C PRO A 51 15.98 -21.59 9.63
N VAL A 52 16.31 -20.33 9.43
CA VAL A 52 17.67 -19.86 9.16
C VAL A 52 17.99 -18.68 10.07
N ASP A 53 19.28 -18.37 10.21
CA ASP A 53 19.70 -17.17 10.92
C ASP A 53 19.08 -15.92 10.26
N VAL A 54 18.61 -14.97 11.07
CA VAL A 54 18.00 -13.70 10.62
C VAL A 54 18.89 -12.92 9.66
N GLN A 55 20.21 -13.08 9.72
CA GLN A 55 21.16 -12.44 8.79
C GLN A 55 21.10 -13.01 7.36
N LYS A 56 20.67 -14.28 7.22
CA LYS A 56 20.55 -15.00 5.94
C LYS A 56 19.10 -15.26 5.56
N ALA A 57 18.15 -14.80 6.37
CA ALA A 57 16.75 -15.02 6.17
C ALA A 57 16.19 -14.18 5.02
N THR A 58 15.33 -14.77 4.20
CA THR A 58 14.52 -14.07 3.20
C THR A 58 13.16 -13.66 3.75
N GLY A 59 12.73 -14.27 4.86
CA GLY A 59 11.51 -13.92 5.58
C GLY A 59 11.66 -14.08 7.10
N VAL A 60 10.62 -13.71 7.84
CA VAL A 60 10.54 -13.92 9.29
C VAL A 60 9.18 -14.52 9.65
N THR A 61 9.15 -15.32 10.71
CA THR A 61 7.90 -15.84 11.25
C THR A 61 7.00 -14.71 11.73
N TYR A 62 5.68 -14.90 11.62
CA TYR A 62 4.70 -13.92 12.07
C TYR A 62 4.87 -13.55 13.55
N LYS A 63 5.21 -14.54 14.39
CA LYS A 63 5.47 -14.31 15.83
C LYS A 63 6.66 -13.36 16.05
N LEU A 64 7.75 -13.52 15.29
CA LEU A 64 8.90 -12.60 15.35
C LEU A 64 8.51 -11.20 14.84
N CYS A 65 7.77 -11.12 13.73
CA CYS A 65 7.30 -9.86 13.16
C CYS A 65 6.46 -9.04 14.15
N ILE A 66 5.46 -9.64 14.79
CA ILE A 66 4.63 -8.95 15.78
C ILE A 66 5.43 -8.59 17.04
N ARG A 67 6.37 -9.44 17.46
CA ARG A 67 7.24 -9.13 18.60
C ARG A 67 8.17 -7.95 18.31
N ALA A 68 8.71 -7.88 17.10
CA ALA A 68 9.70 -6.87 16.73
C ALA A 68 9.04 -5.55 16.29
N CYS A 69 8.06 -5.63 15.38
CA CYS A 69 7.45 -4.47 14.74
C CYS A 69 6.08 -4.10 15.32
N GLY A 70 5.48 -4.95 16.15
CA GLY A 70 4.11 -4.76 16.63
C GLY A 70 3.04 -5.12 15.59
N ALA A 71 1.77 -4.96 15.98
CA ALA A 71 0.60 -5.19 15.12
C ALA A 71 0.12 -3.93 14.40
N GLY A 72 0.84 -2.81 14.53
CA GLY A 72 0.49 -1.53 13.93
C GLY A 72 0.82 -1.46 12.44
N GLN A 73 0.30 -0.41 11.79
CA GLN A 73 0.55 -0.13 10.38
C GLN A 73 1.57 1.00 10.24
N GLU A 74 2.35 0.96 9.16
CA GLU A 74 3.29 2.04 8.83
C GLU A 74 2.54 3.30 8.39
N PRO A 75 3.02 4.51 8.74
CA PRO A 75 2.47 5.77 8.27
C PRO A 75 2.25 5.76 6.76
N PHE A 76 1.00 5.98 6.37
CA PHE A 76 0.67 6.18 4.98
C PHE A 76 1.37 7.44 4.43
N GLN A 77 2.26 7.24 3.47
CA GLN A 77 3.03 8.32 2.82
C GLN A 77 2.27 8.87 1.61
N TRP A 78 1.37 9.83 1.83
CA TRP A 78 0.60 10.45 0.74
C TRP A 78 1.44 11.02 -0.41
N PRO A 79 2.59 11.71 -0.16
CA PRO A 79 3.41 12.23 -1.25
C PRO A 79 3.94 11.11 -2.16
N THR A 80 4.44 10.02 -1.56
CA THR A 80 4.93 8.84 -2.29
C THR A 80 3.81 8.18 -3.08
N PHE A 81 2.67 7.96 -2.44
CA PHE A 81 1.51 7.38 -3.11
C PHE A 81 1.04 8.23 -4.29
N SER A 82 0.82 9.53 -4.06
CA SER A 82 0.26 10.42 -5.08
C SER A 82 1.20 10.61 -6.27
N GLN A 83 2.53 10.63 -6.04
CA GLN A 83 3.51 10.67 -7.12
C GLN A 83 3.47 9.41 -8.00
N GLN A 84 3.48 8.22 -7.38
CA GLN A 84 3.44 6.95 -8.11
C GLN A 84 2.10 6.75 -8.81
N PHE A 85 1.01 7.05 -8.12
CA PHE A 85 -0.33 7.00 -8.67
C PHE A 85 -0.49 7.95 -9.86
N SER A 86 0.01 9.18 -9.77
CA SER A 86 -0.05 10.13 -10.89
C SER A 86 0.80 9.67 -12.07
N SER A 87 2.01 9.15 -11.81
CA SER A 87 2.88 8.59 -12.85
C SER A 87 2.22 7.40 -13.56
N TRP A 88 1.40 6.64 -12.84
CA TRP A 88 0.60 5.55 -13.41
C TRP A 88 -0.66 6.04 -14.15
N VAL A 89 -1.42 7.01 -13.61
CA VAL A 89 -2.69 7.49 -14.18
C VAL A 89 -2.50 8.41 -15.39
N LEU A 90 -1.51 9.31 -15.35
CA LEU A 90 -1.35 10.37 -16.36
C LEU A 90 -1.25 9.83 -17.80
N PRO A 91 -0.49 8.75 -18.09
CA PRO A 91 -0.45 8.16 -19.42
C PRO A 91 -1.82 7.67 -19.92
N TRP A 92 -2.64 7.09 -19.03
CA TRP A 92 -3.98 6.61 -19.39
C TRP A 92 -4.94 7.77 -19.65
N LEU A 93 -4.87 8.83 -18.85
CA LEU A 93 -5.67 10.04 -19.11
C LEU A 93 -5.30 10.69 -20.45
N ALA A 94 -4.00 10.70 -20.79
CA ALA A 94 -3.54 11.19 -22.08
C ALA A 94 -4.02 10.31 -23.24
N LEU A 95 -4.07 8.98 -23.09
CA LEU A 95 -4.61 8.08 -24.10
C LEU A 95 -6.12 8.24 -24.27
N ILE A 96 -6.85 8.44 -23.17
CA ILE A 96 -8.30 8.67 -23.21
C ILE A 96 -8.62 10.00 -23.89
N SER A 97 -7.86 11.06 -23.65
CA SER A 97 -8.09 12.34 -24.31
C SER A 97 -7.83 12.31 -25.83
N GLN A 98 -7.08 11.31 -26.30
CA GLN A 98 -6.77 11.10 -27.72
C GLN A 98 -7.81 10.24 -28.45
N LEU A 99 -8.73 9.57 -27.74
CA LEU A 99 -9.75 8.76 -28.37
C LEU A 99 -10.82 9.66 -29.04
N PRO A 100 -11.12 9.47 -30.34
CA PRO A 100 -12.18 10.22 -31.01
C PRO A 100 -13.55 9.69 -30.54
N PHE A 101 -14.06 10.18 -29.42
CA PHE A 101 -15.44 9.88 -28.93
C PHE A 101 -16.53 10.57 -29.77
N GLY A 102 -16.30 10.73 -31.07
CA GLY A 102 -17.18 11.38 -32.03
C GLY A 102 -18.24 10.45 -32.60
N THR A 103 -19.01 9.74 -31.76
CA THR A 103 -20.18 8.98 -32.21
C THR A 103 -21.31 9.03 -31.18
N ASN A 104 -22.53 9.16 -31.70
CA ASN A 104 -23.75 9.70 -31.10
C ASN A 104 -24.42 8.89 -29.96
N ASP A 105 -23.69 8.03 -29.24
CA ASP A 105 -24.23 7.21 -28.13
C ASP A 105 -23.22 7.19 -26.96
N THR A 106 -23.48 8.04 -25.97
CA THR A 106 -22.48 8.61 -25.06
C THR A 106 -22.21 7.89 -23.72
N PRO A 107 -23.04 6.99 -23.15
CA PRO A 107 -22.71 6.33 -21.88
C PRO A 107 -21.95 4.99 -22.01
N THR A 108 -22.17 4.22 -23.08
CA THR A 108 -21.54 2.89 -23.28
C THR A 108 -20.05 2.97 -23.58
N ASN A 109 -19.60 4.08 -24.17
CA ASN A 109 -18.18 4.35 -24.42
C ASN A 109 -17.42 4.73 -23.13
N LEU A 110 -18.08 5.37 -22.16
CA LEU A 110 -17.49 5.68 -20.86
C LEU A 110 -17.33 4.44 -19.98
N GLU A 111 -18.28 3.52 -20.02
CA GLU A 111 -18.12 2.23 -19.33
C GLU A 111 -16.91 1.46 -19.85
N SER A 112 -16.66 1.46 -21.16
CA SER A 112 -15.48 0.82 -21.76
C SER A 112 -14.16 1.45 -21.31
N VAL A 113 -14.14 2.78 -21.13
CA VAL A 113 -12.98 3.50 -20.59
C VAL A 113 -12.78 3.19 -19.10
N LEU A 114 -13.84 3.15 -18.30
CA LEU A 114 -13.77 2.82 -16.88
C LEU A 114 -13.36 1.35 -16.66
N LEU A 115 -13.81 0.42 -17.50
CA LEU A 115 -13.39 -0.98 -17.50
C LEU A 115 -11.91 -1.14 -17.91
N ALA A 116 -11.45 -0.33 -18.88
CA ALA A 116 -10.05 -0.29 -19.28
C ALA A 116 -9.14 0.34 -18.20
N LEU A 117 -9.59 1.40 -17.52
CA LEU A 117 -8.90 2.04 -16.40
C LEU A 117 -8.88 1.19 -15.13
N GLY A 118 -9.87 0.32 -14.93
CA GLY A 118 -9.86 -0.69 -13.87
C GLY A 118 -8.81 -1.78 -14.10
N SER A 119 -8.32 -1.94 -15.33
CA SER A 119 -7.52 -3.08 -15.78
C SER A 119 -6.10 -2.79 -16.31
N PRO A 120 -5.37 -1.70 -15.99
CA PRO A 120 -3.92 -1.72 -16.18
C PRO A 120 -3.25 -2.70 -15.21
N VAL A 121 -3.82 -2.88 -14.01
CA VAL A 121 -3.32 -3.81 -12.98
C VAL A 121 -3.63 -5.26 -13.35
N LEU A 122 -4.83 -5.55 -13.87
CA LEU A 122 -5.19 -6.90 -14.32
C LEU A 122 -4.49 -7.29 -15.63
N ALA A 123 -4.31 -6.34 -16.56
CA ALA A 123 -3.57 -6.57 -17.80
C ALA A 123 -2.07 -6.79 -17.52
N ALA A 124 -1.45 -6.05 -16.59
CA ALA A 124 -0.07 -6.33 -16.20
C ALA A 124 0.09 -7.67 -15.46
N TYR A 125 -0.90 -8.09 -14.66
CA TYR A 125 -0.89 -9.38 -13.98
C TYR A 125 -1.10 -10.57 -14.94
N SER A 126 -1.84 -10.39 -16.05
CA SER A 126 -2.06 -11.46 -17.03
C SER A 126 -0.92 -11.66 -18.02
N VAL A 127 0.08 -10.77 -18.05
CA VAL A 127 1.33 -10.93 -18.83
C VAL A 127 2.54 -11.29 -17.96
N ALA A 128 2.37 -11.46 -16.64
CA ALA A 128 3.40 -11.93 -15.71
C ALA A 128 3.35 -13.46 -15.53
#